data_AF-A0A968VSL7-F1
#
_entry.id   AF-A0A968VSL7-F1
#
_cell.length_a   1.000
_cell.length_b   1.000
_cell.length_c   1.000
_cell.angle_alpha   90.00
_cell.angle_beta   90.00
_cell.angle_gamma   90.00
#
_symmetry.space_group_name_H-M   'P 1'
#
loop_
_entity.id
_entity.type
_entity.pdbx_description
1 polymer ?
#
loop_
_entity_poly.entity_id
_entity_poly.type
_entity_poly.pdbx_seq_one_letter_code
_entity_poly.pdbx_strand_id
1 'polypeptide(L)'
;MNYNGRQVQWFERARLEYFPEFNGTPYVVQSGLAGREFTDGRDFPPQQFFVSTPELQYFPETGHAIGGLFLNFWRANGGMAVFGFPISEEFDEALPDGRTLRVQYFERARMEYHPELAGTSSEIQLGHLARALYLNEARPVGVPIAPTMVPMPGGFKIQHSEGVRPRSRTVCCAHTGNETIKNNGNGIRRCTMTWATSQQCNPSFSQLPAVGMTMTWRARYMRT
;
A
#
# COMPACT_ATOMS: atom_id res chain seq x y z
N MET A 1 -32.19 -13.26 7.42
CA MET A 1 -32.81 -11.94 7.17
C MET A 1 -32.35 -11.46 5.80
N ASN A 2 -33.11 -10.63 5.08
CA ASN A 2 -32.64 -10.04 3.83
C ASN A 2 -32.10 -8.62 4.09
N TYR A 3 -30.91 -8.31 3.57
CA TYR A 3 -30.28 -6.99 3.62
C TYR A 3 -29.63 -6.71 2.26
N ASN A 4 -29.90 -5.53 1.68
CA ASN A 4 -29.44 -5.15 0.32
C ASN A 4 -29.70 -6.23 -0.75
N GLY A 5 -30.85 -6.91 -0.67
CA GLY A 5 -31.23 -7.96 -1.62
C GLY A 5 -30.52 -9.31 -1.45
N ARG A 6 -29.67 -9.47 -0.41
CA ARG A 6 -28.99 -10.73 -0.09
C ARG A 6 -29.51 -11.31 1.22
N GLN A 7 -29.48 -12.65 1.33
CA GLN A 7 -29.68 -13.31 2.61
C GLN A 7 -28.42 -13.10 3.47
N VAL A 8 -28.61 -12.60 4.68
CA VAL A 8 -27.53 -12.29 5.61
C VAL A 8 -27.75 -12.91 6.98
N GLN A 9 -26.63 -13.19 7.65
CA GLN A 9 -26.54 -13.51 9.07
C GLN A 9 -25.62 -12.50 9.75
N TRP A 10 -26.12 -11.86 10.81
CA TRP A 10 -25.33 -10.94 11.61
C TRP A 10 -24.64 -11.67 12.76
N PHE A 11 -23.38 -11.30 13.00
CA PHE A 11 -22.61 -11.58 14.19
C PHE A 11 -22.12 -10.25 14.76
N GLU A 12 -21.45 -10.27 15.91
CA GLU A 12 -20.93 -9.03 16.49
C GLU A 12 -19.85 -8.38 15.62
N ARG A 13 -18.95 -9.20 15.07
CA ARG A 13 -17.72 -8.75 14.39
C ARG A 13 -17.79 -8.84 12.86
N ALA A 14 -18.75 -9.59 12.33
CA ALA A 14 -18.91 -9.78 10.90
C ALA A 14 -20.39 -9.95 10.54
N ARG A 15 -20.75 -9.57 9.32
CA ARG A 15 -21.99 -9.98 8.67
C ARG A 15 -21.63 -11.01 7.61
N LEU A 16 -22.28 -12.17 7.58
CA LEU A 16 -22.12 -13.12 6.49
C LEU A 16 -23.22 -12.91 5.46
N GLU A 17 -22.85 -12.90 4.19
CA GLU A 17 -23.73 -12.69 3.05
C GLU A 17 -23.70 -13.90 2.13
N TYR A 18 -24.87 -14.34 1.71
CA TYR A 18 -25.05 -15.44 0.77
C TYR A 18 -25.06 -14.94 -0.68
N PHE A 19 -24.26 -15.60 -1.52
CA PHE A 19 -24.08 -15.32 -2.94
C PHE A 19 -24.48 -16.56 -3.76
N PRO A 20 -25.78 -16.70 -4.14
CA PRO A 20 -26.24 -17.85 -4.93
C PRO A 20 -25.51 -17.99 -6.27
N GLU A 21 -25.02 -16.88 -6.83
CA GLU A 21 -24.21 -16.86 -8.05
C GLU A 21 -22.88 -17.64 -7.95
N PHE A 22 -22.40 -17.91 -6.72
CA PHE A 22 -21.17 -18.66 -6.45
C PHE A 22 -21.43 -20.06 -5.91
N ASN A 23 -22.62 -20.62 -6.12
CA ASN A 23 -22.98 -21.94 -5.62
C ASN A 23 -22.01 -23.02 -6.12
N GLY A 24 -21.60 -23.93 -5.22
CA GLY A 24 -20.57 -24.94 -5.50
C GLY A 24 -19.13 -24.45 -5.37
N THR A 25 -18.90 -23.19 -4.98
CA THR A 25 -17.56 -22.65 -4.69
C THR A 25 -17.42 -22.26 -3.21
N PRO A 26 -16.19 -22.10 -2.71
CA PRO A 26 -15.95 -21.54 -1.36
C PRO A 26 -16.48 -20.11 -1.17
N TYR A 27 -16.81 -19.38 -2.24
CA TYR A 27 -17.25 -17.98 -2.19
C TYR A 27 -18.76 -17.80 -2.08
N VAL A 28 -19.52 -18.90 -1.93
CA VAL A 28 -20.97 -18.88 -1.75
C VAL A 28 -21.42 -18.14 -0.49
N VAL A 29 -20.57 -18.09 0.53
CA VAL A 29 -20.75 -17.26 1.73
C VAL A 29 -19.50 -16.42 1.91
N GLN A 30 -19.66 -15.11 2.04
CA GLN A 30 -18.56 -14.19 2.29
C GLN A 30 -18.92 -13.19 3.39
N SER A 31 -17.92 -12.59 4.03
CA SER A 31 -18.14 -11.47 4.95
C SER A 31 -18.72 -10.27 4.20
N GLY A 32 -19.58 -9.45 4.80
CA GLY A 32 -20.01 -8.18 4.23
C GLY A 32 -18.89 -7.14 4.27
N LEU A 33 -19.07 -6.03 3.55
CA LEU A 33 -18.14 -4.90 3.54
C LEU A 33 -18.31 -4.01 4.78
N ALA A 34 -18.38 -4.63 5.95
CA ALA A 34 -18.71 -3.94 7.20
C ALA A 34 -17.74 -2.80 7.53
N GLY A 35 -16.46 -2.93 7.15
CA GLY A 35 -15.48 -1.87 7.29
C GLY A 35 -15.80 -0.68 6.39
N ARG A 36 -16.01 -0.90 5.08
CA ARG A 36 -16.38 0.18 4.15
C ARG A 36 -17.70 0.86 4.53
N GLU A 37 -18.72 0.10 4.91
CA GLU A 37 -20.02 0.65 5.34
C GLU A 37 -19.88 1.50 6.61
N PHE A 38 -19.10 1.02 7.57
CA PHE A 38 -18.91 1.74 8.83
C PHE A 38 -18.06 3.00 8.65
N THR A 39 -17.11 3.02 7.72
CA THR A 39 -16.28 4.18 7.43
C THR A 39 -16.80 5.06 6.30
N ASP A 40 -18.01 4.82 5.80
CA ASP A 40 -18.56 5.60 4.69
C ASP A 40 -18.57 7.10 4.99
N GLY A 41 -18.03 7.92 4.09
CA GLY A 41 -17.86 9.36 4.30
C GLY A 41 -16.67 9.77 5.20
N ARG A 42 -15.83 8.84 5.66
CA ARG A 42 -14.51 9.14 6.25
C ARG A 42 -13.45 9.18 5.16
N ASP A 43 -12.53 10.13 5.26
CA ASP A 43 -11.37 10.22 4.37
C ASP A 43 -10.14 9.64 5.07
N PHE A 44 -9.45 8.73 4.38
CA PHE A 44 -8.20 8.13 4.81
C PHE A 44 -7.16 8.39 3.70
N PRO A 45 -6.19 9.29 3.93
CA PRO A 45 -5.23 9.62 2.89
C PRO A 45 -4.40 8.37 2.53
N PRO A 46 -4.19 8.08 1.24
CA PRO A 46 -3.37 6.95 0.82
C PRO A 46 -1.90 7.19 1.20
N GLN A 47 -1.18 6.09 1.40
CA GLN A 47 0.26 6.11 1.58
C GLN A 47 0.99 6.35 0.26
N GLN A 48 2.22 6.83 0.37
CA GLN A 48 3.13 6.81 -0.77
C GLN A 48 3.49 5.37 -1.10
N PHE A 49 3.62 5.08 -2.40
CA PHE A 49 4.07 3.77 -2.85
C PHE A 49 5.44 3.42 -2.25
N PHE A 50 5.56 2.19 -1.77
CA PHE A 50 6.82 1.57 -1.40
C PHE A 50 6.81 0.08 -1.76
N VAL A 51 8.00 -0.52 -1.80
CA VAL A 51 8.16 -1.96 -2.08
C VAL A 51 7.85 -2.76 -0.82
N SER A 52 6.87 -3.66 -0.90
CA SER A 52 6.49 -4.56 0.19
C SER A 52 7.67 -5.41 0.68
N THR A 53 7.73 -5.63 1.99
CA THR A 53 8.64 -6.54 2.68
C THR A 53 7.84 -7.58 3.49
N PRO A 54 8.50 -8.60 4.08
CA PRO A 54 7.80 -9.53 4.96
C PRO A 54 7.10 -8.85 6.14
N GLU A 55 7.63 -7.74 6.65
CA GLU A 55 7.09 -7.03 7.83
C GLU A 55 6.07 -5.94 7.47
N LEU A 56 5.96 -5.60 6.19
CA LEU A 56 5.18 -4.47 5.73
C LEU A 56 4.70 -4.65 4.29
N GLN A 57 3.38 -4.64 4.09
CA GLN A 57 2.78 -4.94 2.80
C GLN A 57 1.95 -3.77 2.28
N TYR A 58 2.33 -3.22 1.12
CA TYR A 58 1.59 -2.20 0.39
C TYR A 58 0.57 -2.83 -0.57
N PHE A 59 -0.61 -2.22 -0.68
CA PHE A 59 -1.71 -2.64 -1.55
C PHE A 59 -2.03 -1.53 -2.55
N PRO A 60 -1.59 -1.64 -3.82
CA PRO A 60 -1.83 -0.61 -4.82
C PRO A 60 -3.31 -0.42 -5.17
N GLU A 61 -4.16 -1.41 -4.89
CA GLU A 61 -5.61 -1.37 -5.15
C GLU A 61 -6.33 -0.31 -4.31
N THR A 62 -5.83 -0.06 -3.10
CA THR A 62 -6.42 0.91 -2.16
C THR A 62 -5.46 2.02 -1.76
N GLY A 63 -4.17 1.89 -2.08
CA GLY A 63 -3.14 2.86 -1.69
C GLY A 63 -2.78 2.80 -0.21
N HIS A 64 -3.10 1.69 0.47
CA HIS A 64 -2.87 1.51 1.91
C HIS A 64 -1.89 0.37 2.18
N ALA A 65 -1.37 0.35 3.41
CA ALA A 65 -0.41 -0.64 3.85
C ALA A 65 -0.85 -1.36 5.13
N ILE A 66 -0.33 -2.57 5.35
CA ILE A 66 -0.48 -3.29 6.62
C ILE A 66 0.93 -3.63 7.12
N GLY A 67 1.20 -3.38 8.39
CA GLY A 67 2.47 -3.70 9.03
C GLY A 67 2.30 -4.44 10.35
N GLY A 68 3.43 -4.83 10.94
CA GLY A 68 3.52 -5.23 12.34
C GLY A 68 2.55 -6.33 12.77
N LEU A 69 1.92 -6.14 13.94
CA LEU A 69 1.01 -7.13 14.54
C LEU A 69 -0.26 -7.33 13.71
N PHE A 70 -0.78 -6.29 13.05
CA PHE A 70 -1.94 -6.41 12.18
C PHE A 70 -1.65 -7.24 10.93
N LEU A 71 -0.47 -7.08 10.32
CA LEU A 71 -0.08 -7.90 9.17
C LEU A 71 0.04 -9.39 9.54
N ASN A 72 0.63 -9.67 10.71
CA ASN A 72 0.74 -11.03 11.22
C ASN A 72 -0.65 -11.64 11.47
N PHE A 73 -1.54 -10.90 12.12
CA PHE A 73 -2.91 -11.35 12.37
C PHE A 73 -3.70 -11.54 11.07
N TRP A 74 -3.60 -10.60 10.12
CA TRP A 74 -4.26 -10.67 8.82
C TRP A 74 -3.85 -11.94 8.07
N ARG A 75 -2.54 -12.22 7.98
CA ARG A 75 -2.02 -13.43 7.31
C ARG A 75 -2.46 -14.72 7.99
N ALA A 76 -2.45 -14.75 9.32
CA ALA A 76 -2.79 -15.93 10.10
C ALA A 76 -4.30 -16.27 10.05
N ASN A 77 -5.17 -15.28 9.80
CA ASN A 77 -6.63 -15.43 9.91
C ASN A 77 -7.36 -15.34 8.56
N GLY A 78 -6.73 -15.79 7.47
CA GLY A 78 -7.35 -15.93 6.15
C GLY A 78 -7.19 -14.71 5.21
N GLY A 79 -6.55 -13.65 5.69
CA GLY A 79 -6.12 -12.50 4.90
C GLY A 79 -7.21 -11.91 4.01
N MET A 80 -6.92 -11.84 2.72
CA MET A 80 -7.76 -11.16 1.73
C MET A 80 -9.19 -11.73 1.67
N ALA A 81 -9.34 -13.05 1.81
CA ALA A 81 -10.65 -13.69 1.71
C ALA A 81 -11.58 -13.32 2.88
N VAL A 82 -11.02 -13.02 4.05
CA VAL A 82 -11.78 -12.75 5.28
C VAL A 82 -11.92 -11.24 5.54
N PHE A 83 -10.82 -10.49 5.41
CA PHE A 83 -10.75 -9.08 5.78
C PHE A 83 -10.86 -8.13 4.59
N GLY A 84 -10.49 -8.58 3.38
CA GLY A 84 -10.31 -7.72 2.22
C GLY A 84 -9.06 -6.84 2.30
N PHE A 85 -9.03 -5.82 1.46
CA PHE A 85 -7.93 -4.85 1.42
C PHE A 85 -7.93 -3.92 2.64
N PRO A 86 -6.78 -3.37 3.06
CA PRO A 86 -6.76 -2.24 3.98
C PRO A 86 -7.41 -1.01 3.32
N ILE A 87 -8.18 -0.24 4.09
CA ILE A 87 -8.82 1.02 3.65
C ILE A 87 -8.42 2.21 4.52
N SER A 88 -7.54 1.98 5.49
CA SER A 88 -6.89 2.99 6.30
C SER A 88 -5.49 2.51 6.69
N GLU A 89 -4.71 3.43 7.24
CA GLU A 89 -3.50 3.09 8.00
C GLU A 89 -3.86 2.70 9.44
N GLU A 90 -2.85 2.32 10.22
CA GLU A 90 -3.02 2.18 11.66
C GLU A 90 -3.03 3.55 12.34
N PHE A 91 -4.04 3.83 13.17
CA PHE A 91 -4.16 5.07 13.92
C PHE A 91 -4.90 4.88 15.25
N ASP A 92 -4.80 5.84 16.15
CA ASP A 92 -5.48 5.79 17.44
C ASP A 92 -6.92 6.33 17.32
N GLU A 93 -7.89 5.57 17.81
CA GLU A 93 -9.32 5.91 17.76
C GLU A 93 -9.95 5.83 19.14
N ALA A 94 -10.69 6.88 19.52
CA ALA A 94 -11.43 6.91 20.78
C ALA A 94 -12.78 6.19 20.59
N LEU A 95 -12.92 5.05 21.25
CA LEU A 95 -14.14 4.24 21.22
C LEU A 95 -15.24 4.85 22.12
N PRO A 96 -16.52 4.48 21.89
CA PRO A 96 -17.64 5.00 22.69
C PRO A 96 -17.57 4.67 24.19
N ASP A 97 -16.79 3.65 24.59
CA ASP A 97 -16.57 3.27 25.98
C ASP A 97 -15.48 4.12 26.68
N GLY A 98 -14.92 5.10 25.98
CA GLY A 98 -13.89 6.02 26.48
C GLY A 98 -12.46 5.50 26.36
N ARG A 99 -12.25 4.29 25.82
CA ARG A 99 -10.91 3.76 25.56
C ARG A 99 -10.37 4.29 24.24
N THR A 100 -9.06 4.55 24.21
CA THR A 100 -8.35 4.79 22.95
C THR A 100 -7.58 3.53 22.58
N LEU A 101 -7.89 2.94 21.42
CA LEU A 101 -7.17 1.80 20.88
C LEU A 101 -6.48 2.17 19.58
N ARG A 102 -5.35 1.51 19.31
CA ARG A 102 -4.76 1.50 17.96
C ARG A 102 -5.62 0.59 17.09
N VAL A 103 -6.11 1.13 15.98
CA VAL A 103 -7.00 0.43 15.05
C VAL A 103 -6.51 0.53 13.62
N GLN A 104 -6.93 -0.40 12.79
CA GLN A 104 -6.84 -0.29 11.33
C GLN A 104 -8.12 -0.82 10.69
N TYR A 105 -8.63 -0.10 9.70
CA TYR A 105 -9.81 -0.50 8.94
C TYR A 105 -9.41 -1.26 7.67
N PHE A 106 -10.16 -2.32 7.43
CA PHE A 106 -10.13 -3.15 6.23
C PHE A 106 -11.51 -3.09 5.57
N GLU A 107 -11.64 -3.60 4.35
CA GLU A 107 -12.93 -3.57 3.66
C GLU A 107 -14.06 -4.26 4.46
N ARG A 108 -13.73 -5.35 5.16
CA ARG A 108 -14.71 -6.24 5.82
C ARG A 108 -14.61 -6.24 7.34
N ALA A 109 -13.63 -5.57 7.92
CA ALA A 109 -13.37 -5.58 9.36
C ALA A 109 -12.63 -4.34 9.86
N ARG A 110 -12.61 -4.16 11.17
CA ARG A 110 -11.64 -3.30 11.89
C ARG A 110 -10.79 -4.21 12.75
N MET A 111 -9.47 -4.04 12.73
CA MET A 111 -8.59 -4.68 13.72
C MET A 111 -8.28 -3.68 14.83
N GLU A 112 -8.20 -4.18 16.05
CA GLU A 112 -8.00 -3.42 17.28
C GLU A 112 -6.85 -4.07 18.05
N TYR A 113 -5.90 -3.22 18.45
CA TYR A 113 -4.81 -3.61 19.32
C TYR A 113 -5.20 -3.41 20.79
N HIS A 114 -5.07 -4.47 21.58
CA HIS A 114 -5.39 -4.52 23.00
C HIS A 114 -4.09 -4.61 23.82
N PRO A 115 -3.51 -3.48 24.26
CA PRO A 115 -2.25 -3.48 25.00
C PRO A 115 -2.36 -4.24 26.33
N GLU A 116 -3.54 -4.32 26.93
CA GLU A 116 -3.80 -5.09 28.14
C GLU A 116 -3.69 -6.61 27.94
N LEU A 117 -3.69 -7.07 26.69
CA LEU A 117 -3.56 -8.47 26.28
C LEU A 117 -2.24 -8.74 25.54
N ALA A 118 -1.26 -7.84 25.68
CA ALA A 118 0.00 -7.93 24.95
C ALA A 118 0.71 -9.28 25.17
N GLY A 119 1.19 -9.90 24.09
CA GLY A 119 1.84 -11.21 24.12
C GLY A 119 0.90 -12.40 24.21
N THR A 120 -0.42 -12.19 24.18
CA THR A 120 -1.42 -13.27 24.10
C THR A 120 -1.95 -13.45 22.68
N SER A 121 -2.65 -14.55 22.42
CA SER A 121 -3.37 -14.76 21.15
C SER A 121 -4.52 -13.77 20.94
N SER A 122 -4.91 -13.03 21.96
CA SER A 122 -6.01 -12.04 21.93
C SER A 122 -5.52 -10.59 21.94
N GLU A 123 -4.22 -10.36 21.71
CA GLU A 123 -3.62 -9.02 21.57
C GLU A 123 -4.22 -8.24 20.39
N ILE A 124 -4.59 -8.95 19.31
CA ILE A 124 -5.32 -8.40 18.17
C ILE A 124 -6.73 -8.98 18.14
N GLN A 125 -7.69 -8.09 18.02
CA GLN A 125 -9.11 -8.42 18.04
C GLN A 125 -9.85 -7.69 16.91
N LEU A 126 -11.01 -8.21 16.48
CA LEU A 126 -11.82 -7.54 15.47
C LEU A 126 -12.81 -6.56 16.10
N GLY A 127 -12.99 -5.35 15.58
CA GLY A 127 -14.04 -4.48 16.08
C GLY A 127 -15.44 -5.07 15.91
N HIS A 128 -16.37 -4.66 16.77
CA HIS A 128 -17.79 -5.05 16.70
C HIS A 128 -18.56 -4.31 15.60
N LEU A 129 -17.97 -4.20 14.39
CA LEU A 129 -18.52 -3.38 13.30
C LEU A 129 -19.91 -3.84 12.86
N ALA A 130 -20.14 -5.15 12.82
CA ALA A 130 -21.42 -5.69 12.40
C ALA A 130 -22.52 -5.40 13.42
N ARG A 131 -22.24 -5.49 14.73
CA ARG A 131 -23.15 -5.00 15.77
C ARG A 131 -23.40 -3.50 15.64
N ALA A 132 -22.34 -2.71 15.45
CA ALA A 132 -22.45 -1.26 15.34
C ALA A 132 -23.32 -0.83 14.14
N LEU A 133 -23.17 -1.49 12.98
CA LEU A 133 -24.02 -1.27 11.80
C LEU A 133 -25.47 -1.72 12.05
N TYR A 134 -25.67 -2.89 12.66
CA TYR A 134 -27.01 -3.42 12.93
C TYR A 134 -27.82 -2.54 13.88
N LEU A 135 -27.15 -2.00 14.91
CA LEU A 135 -27.76 -1.11 15.91
C LEU A 135 -27.71 0.37 15.52
N ASN A 136 -27.13 0.70 14.37
CA ASN A 136 -26.90 2.08 13.91
C ASN A 136 -26.19 2.94 14.99
N GLU A 137 -25.11 2.41 15.56
CA GLU A 137 -24.33 3.07 16.60
C GLU A 137 -23.56 4.27 16.06
N ALA A 138 -23.32 5.23 16.94
CA ALA A 138 -22.48 6.37 16.61
C ALA A 138 -21.07 5.90 16.25
N ARG A 139 -20.54 6.47 15.17
CA ARG A 139 -19.16 6.22 14.76
C ARG A 139 -18.21 6.91 15.75
N PRO A 140 -17.16 6.22 16.22
CA PRO A 140 -16.13 6.86 17.03
C PRO A 140 -15.45 7.98 16.26
N VAL A 141 -15.03 9.01 17.00
CA VAL A 141 -14.28 10.13 16.45
C VAL A 141 -12.82 9.69 16.34
N GLY A 142 -12.32 9.63 15.11
CA GLY A 142 -10.90 9.40 14.87
C GLY A 142 -10.07 10.54 15.46
N VAL A 143 -8.94 10.21 16.09
CA VAL A 143 -7.90 11.20 16.35
C VAL A 143 -7.31 11.60 14.99
N PRO A 144 -6.96 12.88 14.74
CA PRO A 144 -6.41 13.32 13.48
C PRO A 144 -5.28 12.40 13.00
N ILE A 145 -5.49 11.82 11.82
CA ILE A 145 -4.61 10.85 11.22
C ILE A 145 -3.44 11.62 10.63
N ALA A 146 -2.33 11.71 11.35
CA ALA A 146 -1.06 11.96 10.68
C ALA A 146 -0.77 10.70 9.83
N PRO A 147 -0.37 10.81 8.56
CA PRO A 147 0.14 9.66 7.84
C PRO A 147 1.26 9.09 8.69
N THR A 148 1.03 7.91 9.27
CA THR A 148 2.06 7.20 10.00
C THR A 148 3.18 7.03 9.00
N MET A 149 4.34 7.63 9.27
CA MET A 149 5.53 7.36 8.48
C MET A 149 5.85 5.90 8.74
N VAL A 150 5.27 5.02 7.93
CA VAL A 150 5.70 3.66 7.88
C VAL A 150 7.18 3.73 7.49
N PRO A 151 8.10 3.22 8.32
CA PRO A 151 9.50 3.29 7.99
C PRO A 151 9.67 2.55 6.66
N MET A 152 9.98 3.32 5.60
CA MET A 152 10.44 2.74 4.35
C MET A 152 11.56 1.77 4.76
N PRO A 153 11.53 0.49 4.33
CA PRO A 153 12.67 -0.40 4.54
C PRO A 153 13.91 0.36 4.06
N GLY A 154 14.83 0.55 5.02
CA GLY A 154 15.89 1.53 4.96
C GLY A 154 16.51 1.59 3.57
N GLY A 155 16.63 2.82 3.06
CA GLY A 155 16.97 3.11 1.67
C GLY A 155 17.91 2.08 1.09
N PHE A 156 17.50 1.48 -0.04
CA PHE A 156 18.25 0.52 -0.84
C PHE A 156 19.73 0.95 -0.86
N LYS A 157 20.52 0.40 0.06
CA LYS A 157 21.97 0.51 -0.03
C LYS A 157 22.29 -0.37 -1.22
N ILE A 158 22.53 0.24 -2.38
CA ILE A 158 23.37 -0.39 -3.37
C ILE A 158 24.62 -0.76 -2.59
N GLN A 159 24.79 -2.04 -2.28
CA GLN A 159 26.05 -2.54 -1.78
C GLN A 159 27.03 -2.32 -2.92
N HIS A 160 27.66 -1.16 -2.92
CA HIS A 160 28.98 -1.04 -3.49
C HIS A 160 29.83 -1.94 -2.61
N SER A 161 29.98 -3.20 -3.04
CA SER A 161 31.02 -4.07 -2.54
C SER A 161 32.32 -3.28 -2.64
N GLU A 162 32.87 -2.89 -1.50
CA GLU A 162 34.24 -2.41 -1.40
C GLU A 162 35.14 -3.59 -1.74
N GLY A 163 35.47 -3.70 -3.01
CA GLY A 163 36.26 -4.82 -3.52
C GLY A 163 36.41 -4.68 -5.01
N VAL A 164 37.58 -4.20 -5.44
CA VAL A 164 38.01 -3.93 -6.82
C VAL A 164 37.48 -2.60 -7.37
N ARG A 165 38.37 -1.59 -7.40
CA ARG A 165 38.18 -0.38 -8.22
C ARG A 165 37.99 -0.79 -9.68
N PRO A 166 36.84 -0.57 -10.33
CA PRO A 166 36.82 -0.59 -11.78
C PRO A 166 37.56 0.68 -12.23
N ARG A 167 38.65 0.53 -12.99
CA ARG A 167 39.20 1.64 -13.76
C ARG A 167 38.06 2.18 -14.63
N SER A 168 37.73 3.46 -14.47
CA SER A 168 36.87 4.25 -15.34
C SER A 168 35.56 3.57 -15.80
N ARG A 169 34.45 3.78 -15.07
CA ARG A 169 33.12 3.68 -15.71
C ARG A 169 32.94 4.89 -16.61
N THR A 170 33.39 4.74 -17.86
CA THR A 170 33.00 5.63 -18.96
C THR A 170 31.48 5.59 -19.08
N VAL A 171 30.82 6.73 -18.82
CA VAL A 171 29.40 6.91 -19.14
C VAL A 171 29.34 7.16 -20.65
N CYS A 172 28.84 6.19 -21.41
CA CYS A 172 28.57 6.39 -22.84
C CYS A 172 27.30 7.23 -23.00
N CYS A 173 27.45 8.53 -23.26
CA CYS A 173 26.39 9.35 -23.83
C CYS A 173 26.33 9.06 -25.34
N ALA A 174 25.25 8.43 -25.83
CA ALA A 174 24.97 8.40 -27.26
C ALA A 174 24.46 9.79 -27.69
N HIS A 175 25.33 10.61 -28.28
CA HIS A 175 24.92 11.84 -28.97
C HIS A 175 24.67 11.53 -30.45
N THR A 176 23.41 11.43 -30.86
CA THR A 176 23.01 11.60 -32.27
C THR A 176 22.70 13.07 -32.50
N GLY A 177 23.70 13.83 -32.95
CA GLY A 177 23.51 15.23 -33.33
C GLY A 177 24.80 16.03 -33.21
N ASN A 178 25.32 16.48 -34.36
CA ASN A 178 26.57 17.20 -34.50
C ASN A 178 26.33 18.70 -34.28
N GLU A 179 26.48 19.19 -33.04
CA GLU A 179 26.47 20.64 -32.77
C GLU A 179 27.64 21.06 -31.86
N THR A 180 28.36 22.08 -32.31
CA THR A 180 29.60 22.60 -31.73
C THR A 180 29.31 23.38 -30.44
N ILE A 181 29.94 22.98 -29.33
CA ILE A 181 29.72 23.58 -28.01
C ILE A 181 30.51 24.90 -27.88
N LYS A 182 29.81 26.05 -27.84
CA LYS A 182 30.35 27.29 -27.25
C LYS A 182 29.97 27.34 -25.77
N ASN A 183 31.00 27.39 -24.93
CA ASN A 183 30.91 27.38 -23.48
C ASN A 183 30.42 28.75 -22.98
N ASN A 184 29.18 28.83 -22.49
CA ASN A 184 28.70 29.96 -21.67
C ASN A 184 27.60 29.47 -20.73
N GLY A 185 28.02 28.89 -19.60
CA GLY A 185 27.51 29.17 -18.24
C GLY A 185 26.04 28.94 -17.85
N ASN A 186 25.09 28.68 -18.74
CA ASN A 186 23.69 28.43 -18.36
C ASN A 186 22.96 27.61 -19.43
N GLY A 187 23.01 26.29 -19.33
CA GLY A 187 22.33 25.37 -20.26
C GLY A 187 21.55 24.30 -19.51
N ILE A 188 20.22 24.35 -19.60
CA ILE A 188 19.33 23.28 -19.13
C ILE A 188 19.56 22.05 -20.01
N ARG A 189 20.05 20.95 -19.43
CA ARG A 189 20.22 19.67 -20.14
C ARG A 189 18.91 18.86 -20.06
N ARG A 190 18.26 18.62 -21.20
CA ARG A 190 17.25 17.55 -21.31
C ARG A 190 17.96 16.27 -21.75
N CYS A 191 17.92 15.24 -20.91
CA CYS A 191 18.24 13.88 -21.32
C CYS A 191 16.96 13.08 -21.32
N THR A 192 16.63 12.48 -22.46
CA THR A 192 15.58 11.46 -22.55
C THR A 192 16.24 10.12 -22.22
N MET A 193 15.87 9.50 -21.10
CA MET A 193 16.29 8.11 -20.81
C MET A 193 15.27 7.16 -21.42
N THR A 194 15.70 6.35 -22.39
CA THR A 194 15.01 5.12 -22.77
C THR A 194 15.72 3.95 -22.09
N TRP A 195 14.96 3.08 -21.42
CA TRP A 195 15.49 1.87 -20.79
C TRP A 195 16.01 0.93 -21.86
N ALA A 196 17.29 0.56 -21.79
CA ALA A 196 17.85 -0.56 -22.54
C ALA A 196 18.39 -1.59 -21.54
N THR A 197 17.96 -2.84 -21.68
CA THR A 197 18.50 -3.99 -20.91
C THR A 197 19.95 -4.24 -21.32
N SER A 198 20.77 -4.75 -20.39
CA SER A 198 22.24 -4.62 -20.38
C SER A 198 23.02 -5.35 -21.50
N GLN A 199 22.37 -5.87 -22.53
CA GLN A 199 23.01 -6.70 -23.58
C GLN A 199 23.16 -6.01 -24.95
N GLN A 200 22.82 -4.73 -25.11
CA GLN A 200 22.93 -4.01 -26.39
C GLN A 200 24.08 -2.98 -26.47
N CYS A 201 25.21 -3.23 -25.80
CA CYS A 201 26.45 -2.48 -26.05
C CYS A 201 27.47 -3.38 -26.77
N ASN A 202 27.22 -3.67 -28.05
CA ASN A 202 28.20 -4.23 -28.97
C ASN A 202 28.18 -3.37 -30.26
N PRO A 203 29.29 -2.75 -30.70
CA PRO A 203 29.27 -1.77 -31.80
C PRO A 203 29.16 -2.40 -33.20
N SER A 204 28.71 -3.64 -33.32
CA SER A 204 28.67 -4.36 -34.60
C SER A 204 27.31 -4.98 -34.85
N PHE A 205 26.23 -4.19 -34.90
CA PHE A 205 25.02 -4.60 -35.61
C PHE A 205 24.22 -3.36 -36.01
N SER A 206 24.16 -3.14 -37.32
CA SER A 206 23.32 -2.15 -37.97
C SER A 206 21.87 -2.61 -38.00
N GLN A 207 20.96 -1.63 -37.83
CA GLN A 207 19.51 -1.65 -38.08
C GLN A 207 18.62 -2.25 -36.96
N LEU A 208 17.75 -1.40 -36.37
CA LEU A 208 16.30 -1.59 -36.17
C LEU A 208 15.67 -0.34 -35.46
N PRO A 209 14.38 -0.01 -35.67
CA PRO A 209 13.82 1.32 -35.39
C PRO A 209 13.25 1.50 -33.96
N ALA A 210 13.25 2.77 -33.52
CA ALA A 210 12.80 3.23 -32.22
C ALA A 210 11.26 3.41 -32.13
N VAL A 211 10.66 3.06 -31.00
CA VAL A 211 9.32 3.52 -30.59
C VAL A 211 9.42 4.03 -29.15
N GLY A 212 9.30 5.35 -28.96
CA GLY A 212 9.47 6.01 -27.66
C GLY A 212 8.17 6.68 -27.18
N MET A 213 7.87 6.53 -25.89
CA MET A 213 6.98 7.41 -25.12
C MET A 213 7.83 8.27 -24.18
N THR A 214 7.53 9.57 -24.09
CA THR A 214 8.32 10.56 -23.31
C THR A 214 7.49 11.12 -22.16
N MET A 215 8.06 11.16 -20.94
CA MET A 215 7.51 11.93 -19.81
C MET A 215 8.63 12.79 -19.19
N THR A 216 8.30 14.02 -18.76
CA THR A 216 9.27 15.04 -18.34
C THR A 216 9.09 15.38 -16.86
N TRP A 217 10.16 15.39 -16.06
CA TRP A 217 10.15 15.88 -14.67
C TRP A 217 11.32 16.83 -14.39
N ARG A 218 11.16 17.77 -13.44
CA ARG A 218 12.19 18.74 -12.98
C ARG A 218 12.58 18.43 -11.53
N ALA A 219 13.86 18.24 -11.24
CA ALA A 219 14.40 18.23 -9.88
C ALA A 219 15.43 19.36 -9.69
N ARG A 220 15.31 20.09 -8.57
CA ARG A 220 16.22 21.17 -8.16
C ARG A 220 17.08 20.64 -7.00
N TYR A 221 18.38 20.47 -7.22
CA TYR A 221 19.33 20.18 -6.13
C TYR A 221 19.87 21.50 -5.54
N MET A 222 19.73 21.70 -4.23
CA MET A 222 20.54 22.65 -3.47
C MET A 222 21.77 21.92 -2.94
N ARG A 223 22.96 22.49 -3.12
CA ARG A 223 24.21 22.01 -2.50
C ARG A 223 24.41 22.73 -1.16
N THR A 224 24.84 21.99 -0.15
CA THR A 224 25.69 22.51 0.93
C THR A 224 27.14 22.52 0.47
#